data_AF-A0A820FP91-F1
#
_entry.id   AF-A0A820FP91-F1
#
_cell.length_a   1.000
_cell.length_b   1.000
_cell.length_c   1.000
_cell.angle_alpha   90.00
_cell.angle_beta   90.00
_cell.angle_gamma   90.00
#
_symmetry.space_group_name_H-M   'P 1'
#
loop_
_entity.id
_entity.type
_entity.pdbx_description
1 polymer ?
#
loop_
_entity_poly.entity_id
_entity_poly.type
_entity_poly.pdbx_seq_one_letter_code
_entity_poly.pdbx_strand_id
1 'polypeptide(L)'
;MLDFGYFIRTAALFQRFKSNEKLINLLSESVVYGRCWPNDLDFNWHMNNARYLRESDFARISLLLETGLWNSIVKRRKNGMKDAHALVSALQIQYRQSIELGDRFKFISRINAWDDKAFYLEQWMI
;
A
#
# COMPACT_ATOMS: atom_id res chain seq x y z
N MET A 1 4.72 19.16 -8.32
CA MET A 1 3.36 19.14 -8.94
C MET A 1 2.54 18.12 -8.15
N LEU A 2 1.43 18.51 -7.53
CA LEU A 2 0.59 17.63 -6.72
C LEU A 2 -0.02 16.51 -7.59
N ASP A 3 0.13 15.25 -7.17
CA ASP A 3 -0.45 14.11 -7.86
C ASP A 3 -1.89 13.87 -7.37
N PHE A 4 -2.85 14.56 -7.99
CA PHE A 4 -4.26 14.48 -7.60
C PHE A 4 -4.82 13.04 -7.66
N GLY A 5 -4.36 12.23 -8.62
CA GLY A 5 -4.79 10.84 -8.76
C GLY A 5 -4.43 10.00 -7.53
N TYR A 6 -3.26 10.25 -6.94
CA TYR A 6 -2.84 9.61 -5.71
C TYR A 6 -3.79 9.92 -4.54
N PHE A 7 -4.13 11.19 -4.34
CA PHE A 7 -5.01 11.60 -3.23
C PHE A 7 -6.44 11.05 -3.40
N ILE A 8 -6.97 11.08 -4.63
CA ILE A 8 -8.30 10.54 -4.94
C ILE A 8 -8.34 9.04 -4.63
N ARG A 9 -7.37 8.27 -5.10
CA ARG A 9 -7.34 6.81 -4.88
C ARG A 9 -7.13 6.47 -3.41
N THR A 10 -6.29 7.23 -2.70
CA THR A 10 -6.13 7.10 -1.25
C THR A 10 -7.46 7.34 -0.53
N ALA A 11 -8.15 8.45 -0.84
CA ALA A 11 -9.46 8.74 -0.26
C ALA A 11 -10.49 7.65 -0.56
N ALA A 12 -10.49 7.09 -1.77
CA ALA A 12 -11.35 5.97 -2.15
C ALA A 12 -11.06 4.70 -1.32
N LEU A 13 -9.79 4.40 -1.01
CA LEU A 13 -9.44 3.28 -0.11
C LEU A 13 -10.00 3.49 1.30
N PHE A 14 -9.86 4.70 1.86
CA PHE A 14 -10.45 5.04 3.16
C PHE A 14 -11.98 4.92 3.16
N GLN A 15 -12.62 5.39 2.09
CA GLN A 15 -14.09 5.31 1.96
C GLN A 15 -14.57 3.86 1.80
N ARG A 16 -13.84 3.06 1.01
CA ARG A 16 -14.10 1.62 0.87
C ARG A 16 -14.00 0.92 2.21
N PHE A 17 -12.96 1.21 2.98
CA PHE A 17 -12.77 0.62 4.30
C PHE A 17 -13.88 1.00 5.28
N LYS A 18 -14.25 2.29 5.36
CA LYS A 18 -15.40 2.73 6.17
C LYS A 18 -16.70 2.01 5.82
N SER A 19 -16.86 1.63 4.55
CA SER A 19 -18.06 0.92 4.07
C SER A 19 -17.98 -0.59 4.30
N ASN A 20 -16.79 -1.14 4.59
CA ASN A 20 -16.53 -2.57 4.65
C ASN A 20 -15.41 -2.83 5.68
N GLU A 21 -15.70 -2.56 6.95
CA GLU A 21 -14.79 -2.68 8.10
C GLU A 21 -14.48 -4.15 8.45
N LYS A 22 -14.09 -4.95 7.45
CA LYS A 22 -13.63 -6.31 7.68
C LYS A 22 -12.21 -6.25 8.18
N LEU A 23 -12.05 -6.56 9.46
CA LEU A 23 -10.74 -6.75 10.04
C LEU A 23 -10.23 -8.14 9.70
N ILE A 24 -9.05 -8.19 9.09
CA ILE A 24 -8.30 -9.43 8.88
C ILE A 24 -7.32 -9.64 10.02
N ASN A 25 -6.84 -10.87 10.20
CA ASN A 25 -5.77 -11.13 11.16
C ASN A 25 -4.50 -10.37 10.73
N LEU A 26 -3.67 -9.94 11.69
CA LEU A 26 -2.40 -9.25 11.42
C LEU A 26 -1.49 -9.99 10.43
N LEU A 27 -1.49 -11.32 10.47
CA LEU A 27 -0.68 -12.18 9.60
C LEU A 27 -1.42 -12.60 8.31
N SER A 28 -2.67 -12.17 8.13
CA SER A 28 -3.41 -12.41 6.90
C SER A 28 -2.88 -11.56 5.76
N GLU A 29 -3.11 -12.04 4.55
CA GLU A 29 -2.77 -11.33 3.32
C GLU A 29 -3.86 -10.32 2.96
N SER A 30 -3.46 -9.07 2.75
CA SER A 30 -4.28 -8.02 2.14
C SER A 30 -4.02 -8.01 0.64
N VAL A 31 -5.09 -8.00 -0.18
CA VAL A 31 -4.98 -8.01 -1.65
C VAL A 31 -5.60 -6.75 -2.24
N VAL A 32 -4.82 -6.02 -3.03
CA VAL A 32 -5.25 -4.86 -3.81
C VAL A 32 -5.11 -5.17 -5.29
N TYR A 33 -6.16 -4.95 -6.06
CA TYR A 33 -6.13 -5.13 -7.51
C TYR A 33 -5.87 -3.79 -8.20
N GLY A 34 -5.17 -3.85 -9.32
CA GLY A 34 -4.91 -2.71 -10.16
C GLY A 34 -4.84 -3.09 -11.64
N ARG A 35 -4.77 -2.05 -12.47
CA ARG A 35 -4.62 -2.17 -13.92
C ARG A 35 -3.64 -1.13 -14.40
N CYS A 36 -2.74 -1.51 -15.31
CA CYS A 36 -1.81 -0.57 -15.92
C CYS A 36 -2.55 0.29 -16.96
N TRP A 37 -2.55 1.60 -16.75
CA TRP A 37 -3.16 2.56 -17.67
C TRP A 37 -2.10 3.29 -18.51
N PRO A 38 -2.48 3.95 -19.63
CA PRO A 38 -1.52 4.68 -20.46
C PRO A 38 -0.67 5.70 -19.70
N ASN A 39 -1.23 6.33 -18.65
CA ASN A 39 -0.53 7.30 -17.81
C ASN A 39 0.49 6.68 -16.83
N ASP A 40 0.50 5.35 -16.74
CA ASP A 40 1.43 4.61 -15.89
C ASP A 40 2.68 4.17 -16.65
N LEU A 41 2.68 4.28 -17.98
CA LEU A 41 3.82 3.90 -18.82
C LEU A 41 4.96 4.92 -18.78
N ASP A 42 6.17 4.42 -19.02
CA ASP A 42 7.32 5.24 -19.38
C ASP A 42 7.61 5.17 -20.90
N PHE A 43 8.70 5.81 -21.34
CA PHE A 43 9.12 5.81 -22.74
C PHE A 43 9.49 4.42 -23.29
N ASN A 44 9.75 3.44 -22.42
CA ASN A 44 10.03 2.07 -22.81
C ASN A 44 8.75 1.25 -22.97
N TRP A 45 7.56 1.87 -22.93
CA TRP A 45 6.25 1.21 -23.06
C TRP A 45 5.95 0.17 -21.98
N HIS A 46 6.66 0.23 -20.85
CA HIS A 46 6.36 -0.57 -19.67
C HIS A 46 5.91 0.34 -18.54
N MET A 47 5.26 -0.25 -17.54
CA MET A 47 4.90 0.51 -16.35
C MET A 47 6.16 1.15 -15.74
N ASN A 48 6.09 2.46 -15.50
CA ASN A 48 7.17 3.22 -14.93
C ASN A 48 7.53 2.67 -13.54
N ASN A 49 8.82 2.49 -13.26
CA ASN A 49 9.34 1.99 -11.99
C ASN A 49 8.77 2.72 -10.75
N ALA A 50 8.56 4.05 -10.84
CA ALA A 50 7.97 4.83 -9.75
C ALA A 50 6.50 4.47 -9.46
N ARG A 51 5.77 3.91 -10.44
CA ARG A 51 4.39 3.45 -10.28
C ARG A 51 4.32 2.19 -9.43
N TYR A 52 5.29 1.28 -9.51
CA TYR A 52 5.33 0.10 -8.63
C TYR A 52 5.40 0.51 -7.15
N LEU A 53 6.25 1.48 -6.81
CA LEU A 53 6.37 2.01 -5.44
C LEU A 53 5.08 2.69 -4.97
N ARG A 54 4.41 3.41 -5.87
CA ARG A 54 3.11 4.00 -5.58
C ARG A 54 2.04 2.94 -5.31
N GLU A 55 1.97 1.89 -6.11
CA GLU A 55 1.04 0.77 -5.88
C GLU A 55 1.34 0.04 -4.56
N SER A 56 2.63 -0.10 -4.21
CA SER A 56 3.07 -0.60 -2.90
C SER A 56 2.55 0.23 -1.73
N ASP A 57 2.54 1.56 -1.85
CA ASP A 57 1.98 2.45 -0.83
C ASP A 57 0.47 2.27 -0.67
N PHE A 58 -0.29 2.15 -1.77
CA PHE A 58 -1.73 1.88 -1.70
C PHE A 58 -2.02 0.53 -1.03
N ALA A 59 -1.26 -0.50 -1.37
CA ALA A 59 -1.40 -1.82 -0.77
C ALA A 59 -1.06 -1.80 0.73
N ARG A 60 -0.03 -1.03 1.13
CA ARG A 60 0.31 -0.80 2.55
C ARG A 60 -0.81 -0.09 3.30
N ILE A 61 -1.40 0.94 2.71
CA ILE A 61 -2.55 1.64 3.32
C ILE A 61 -3.74 0.68 3.49
N SER A 62 -4.05 -0.14 2.47
CA SER A 62 -5.10 -1.15 2.55
C SER A 62 -4.83 -2.13 3.70
N LEU A 63 -3.60 -2.65 3.80
CA LEU A 63 -3.21 -3.57 4.87
C LEU A 63 -3.35 -2.92 6.26
N LEU A 64 -2.91 -1.68 6.44
CA LEU A 64 -3.03 -0.98 7.73
C LEU A 64 -4.49 -0.74 8.13
N LEU A 65 -5.35 -0.48 7.16
CA LEU A 65 -6.79 -0.33 7.38
C LEU A 65 -7.41 -1.69 7.74
N GLU A 66 -7.21 -2.70 6.90
CA GLU A 66 -7.77 -4.05 7.05
C GLU A 66 -7.28 -4.76 8.31
N THR A 67 -6.08 -4.49 8.81
CA THR A 67 -5.58 -5.05 10.09
C THR A 67 -5.97 -4.20 11.31
N GLY A 68 -6.59 -3.03 11.12
CA GLY A 68 -6.92 -2.08 12.18
C GLY A 68 -5.70 -1.34 12.76
N LEU A 69 -4.50 -1.57 12.26
CA LEU A 69 -3.28 -0.87 12.67
C LEU A 69 -3.38 0.64 12.46
N TRP A 70 -4.04 1.07 11.39
CA TRP A 70 -4.27 2.50 11.12
C TRP A 70 -5.00 3.18 12.29
N ASN A 71 -6.08 2.57 12.77
CA ASN A 71 -6.86 3.10 13.89
C ASN A 71 -6.04 3.12 15.19
N SER A 72 -5.24 2.08 15.42
CA SER A 72 -4.31 2.01 16.57
C SER A 72 -3.28 3.14 16.53
N ILE A 73 -2.68 3.41 15.37
CA ILE A 73 -1.73 4.50 15.16
C ILE A 73 -2.41 5.86 15.41
N VAL A 74 -3.58 6.10 14.82
CA VAL A 74 -4.32 7.36 15.00
C VAL A 74 -4.71 7.57 16.47
N LYS A 75 -5.18 6.52 17.16
CA LYS A 75 -5.53 6.58 18.59
C LYS A 75 -4.32 6.95 19.45
N ARG A 76 -3.15 6.33 19.22
CA ARG A 76 -1.91 6.68 19.93
C ARG A 76 -1.51 8.13 19.70
N ARG A 77 -1.55 8.62 18.45
CA ARG A 77 -1.26 10.04 18.15
C ARG A 77 -2.19 11.00 18.88
N LYS A 78 -3.49 10.70 18.91
CA LYS A 78 -4.48 11.52 19.64
C LYS A 78 -4.19 11.56 21.14
N ASN A 79 -3.60 10.52 21.69
CA ASN A 79 -3.18 10.43 23.10
C ASN A 79 -1.81 11.08 23.37
N GLY A 80 -1.24 11.83 22.42
CA GLY A 80 0.01 12.57 22.61
C GLY A 80 1.29 11.80 22.29
N MET A 81 1.19 10.53 21.88
CA MET A 81 2.33 9.73 21.41
C MET A 81 2.72 10.15 19.99
N LYS A 82 3.78 10.97 19.88
CA LYS A 82 4.31 11.49 18.61
C LYS A 82 5.25 10.52 17.89
N ASP A 83 5.49 9.33 18.42
CA ASP A 83 6.34 8.30 17.84
C ASP A 83 5.56 7.30 16.95
N ALA A 84 4.24 7.23 17.12
CA ALA A 84 3.39 6.34 16.33
C ALA A 84 3.21 6.84 14.88
N HIS A 85 4.08 6.40 13.95
CA HIS A 85 4.01 6.76 12.53
C HIS A 85 3.97 5.55 11.60
N ALA A 86 3.36 5.74 10.43
CA ALA A 86 3.40 4.78 9.32
C ALA A 86 4.46 5.21 8.29
N LEU A 87 5.66 5.55 8.78
CA LEU A 87 6.79 5.96 7.96
C LEU A 87 7.56 4.72 7.49
N VAL A 88 8.02 4.73 6.25
CA VAL A 88 8.91 3.69 5.72
C VAL A 88 10.34 4.06 6.09
N SER A 89 10.99 3.24 6.93
CA SER A 89 12.39 3.43 7.31
C SER A 89 13.36 2.87 6.25
N ALA A 90 13.00 1.75 5.64
CA ALA A 90 13.76 1.09 4.59
C ALA A 90 12.81 0.35 3.65
N LEU A 91 13.19 0.27 2.37
CA LEU A 91 12.46 -0.52 1.37
C LEU A 91 13.46 -1.15 0.40
N GLN A 92 13.27 -2.43 0.12
CA GLN A 92 14.01 -3.17 -0.89
C GLN A 92 13.00 -3.71 -1.91
N ILE A 93 13.22 -3.40 -3.19
CA ILE A 93 12.36 -3.83 -4.30
C ILE A 93 13.18 -4.60 -5.33
N GLN A 94 12.61 -5.68 -5.85
CA GLN A 94 13.19 -6.48 -6.92
C GLN A 94 12.18 -6.59 -8.05
N TYR A 95 12.54 -6.06 -9.22
CA TYR A 95 11.72 -6.15 -10.42
C TYR A 95 12.06 -7.44 -11.17
N ARG A 96 11.08 -8.33 -11.32
CA ARG A 96 11.27 -9.63 -12.00
C ARG A 96 10.60 -9.70 -13.36
N GLN A 97 9.47 -9.01 -13.52
CA GLN A 97 8.67 -9.01 -14.74
C GLN A 97 8.13 -7.62 -14.98
N SER A 98 8.13 -7.18 -16.24
CA SER A 98 7.52 -5.93 -16.66
C SER A 98 6.01 -6.09 -16.78
N ILE A 99 5.28 -5.03 -16.42
CA ILE A 99 3.83 -4.91 -16.61
C ILE A 99 3.60 -4.02 -17.81
N GLU A 100 2.81 -4.50 -18.76
CA GLU A 100 2.50 -3.82 -20.01
C GLU A 100 1.15 -3.10 -19.92
N LEU A 101 0.87 -2.29 -20.95
CA LEU A 101 -0.35 -1.52 -21.03
C LEU A 101 -1.58 -2.43 -20.99
N GLY A 102 -2.49 -2.16 -20.04
CA GLY A 102 -3.76 -2.85 -19.95
C GLY A 102 -3.72 -4.14 -19.13
N ASP A 103 -2.55 -4.57 -18.68
CA ASP A 103 -2.38 -5.71 -17.78
C ASP A 103 -3.10 -5.47 -16.46
N ARG A 104 -3.70 -6.54 -15.94
CA ARG A 104 -4.26 -6.58 -14.60
C ARG A 104 -3.23 -7.19 -13.68
N PHE A 105 -3.03 -6.58 -12.53
CA PHE A 105 -2.14 -7.08 -11.51
C PHE A 105 -2.84 -7.14 -10.17
N LYS A 106 -2.35 -8.00 -9.29
CA LYS A 106 -2.69 -8.04 -7.88
C LYS A 106 -1.46 -7.74 -7.04
N PHE A 107 -1.67 -6.92 -6.02
CA PHE A 107 -0.70 -6.60 -5.00
C PHE A 107 -1.09 -7.31 -3.73
N ILE A 108 -0.25 -8.25 -3.30
CA ILE A 108 -0.43 -9.01 -2.07
C ILE A 108 0.50 -8.39 -1.04
N SER A 109 -0.02 -8.05 0.14
CA SER A 109 0.75 -7.46 1.24
C SER A 109 0.48 -8.21 2.53
N ARG A 110 1.54 -8.50 3.27
CA ARG A 110 1.48 -9.22 4.54
C ARG A 110 2.51 -8.66 5.51
N ILE A 111 2.17 -8.67 6.80
CA ILE A 111 3.13 -8.43 7.88
C ILE A 111 3.86 -9.76 8.14
N ASN A 112 5.18 -9.76 7.98
CA ASN A 112 5.99 -10.95 8.23
C ASN A 112 6.46 -10.99 9.69
N ALA A 113 6.92 -9.86 10.22
CA ALA A 113 7.42 -9.74 11.59
C ALA A 113 7.21 -8.31 12.12
N TRP A 114 7.45 -8.12 13.41
CA TRP A 114 7.52 -6.80 14.04
C TRP A 114 8.47 -6.85 15.24
N ASP A 115 9.05 -5.70 15.56
CA ASP A 115 9.82 -5.49 16.77
C ASP A 115 9.25 -4.30 17.56
N ASP A 116 10.01 -3.79 18.54
CA ASP A 116 9.58 -2.66 19.37
C ASP A 116 9.46 -1.33 18.60
N LYS A 117 10.05 -1.24 17.39
CA LYS A 117 10.20 0.00 16.63
C LYS A 117 9.45 -0.01 15.30
N ALA A 118 9.31 -1.16 14.65
CA ALA A 118 8.84 -1.26 13.29
C ALA A 118 8.09 -2.55 12.99
N PHE A 119 7.22 -2.46 11.98
CA PHE A 119 6.62 -3.61 11.32
C PHE A 119 7.42 -3.92 10.05
N TYR A 120 7.64 -5.20 9.80
CA TYR A 120 8.27 -5.70 8.57
C TYR A 120 7.20 -6.26 7.66
N LEU A 121 7.11 -5.67 6.46
CA LEU A 121 6.12 -6.02 5.46
C LEU A 121 6.79 -6.71 4.29
N GLU A 122 6.14 -7.75 3.79
CA GLU A 122 6.46 -8.35 2.50
C GLU A 122 5.31 -8.07 1.53
N GLN A 123 5.70 -7.76 0.30
CA GLN A 123 4.74 -7.45 -0.75
C GLN A 123 5.14 -8.08 -2.07
N TRP A 124 4.15 -8.60 -2.78
CA TRP A 124 4.31 -9.21 -4.08
C TRP A 124 3.34 -8.61 -5.07
N MET A 125 3.84 -8.34 -6.27
CA MET A 125 3.05 -7.93 -7.41
C MET A 125 3.04 -9.08 -8.42
N ILE A 126 1.85 -9.53 -8.79
CA ILE A 126 1.61 -10.68 -9.67
C ILE A 126 0.63 -10.27 -10.75
#